data_AF-A0A7J4HRZ2-F1
#
_entry.id   AF-A0A7J4HRZ2-F1
#
_cell.length_a   1.000
_cell.length_b   1.000
_cell.length_c   1.000
_cell.angle_alpha   90.00
_cell.angle_beta   90.00
_cell.angle_gamma   90.00
#
_symmetry.space_group_name_H-M   'P 1'
#
loop_
_entity.id
_entity.type
_entity.pdbx_description
1 polymer ?
#
loop_
_entity_poly.entity_id
_entity_poly.type
_entity_poly.pdbx_seq_one_letter_code
_entity_poly.pdbx_strand_id
1 'polypeptide(L)'
;MSSVSVKNPEILQKLLTLWKSFTSAGGSASRAYSVNDFLIAKESNMINAPIGIGLVVSLLVLFGLLYVLWKYRSSIVEEKNSWLAITLFWLIFTFWAVNGATFPVSVARGPFRSWMLLAIPVAILAAEATYLLMRIGKKIKVPTMIVLILVVVGVLFTSGIQKYKYNTIIWPTSGSFVQSAEPFEYGQWFATIPPNTLVFLYAPRDKLVIGYNAYSCAWCEDIAVFRGTILERDVSELHSFLTSHQYEYLILNGAMDRKFFTSTFSENKTNELLPKRYEEIQKSGLFAPVYYKENMFLVLKVKY
;
A
#
# COMPACT_ATOMS: atom_id res chain seq x y z
N MET A 1 -1.91 27.74 -45.24
CA MET A 1 -2.13 27.30 -43.84
C MET A 1 -0.91 27.71 -43.04
N SER A 2 -1.04 28.77 -42.24
CA SER A 2 0.02 29.29 -41.37
C SER A 2 0.23 28.32 -40.21
N SER A 3 1.44 27.79 -40.08
CA SER A 3 1.84 26.98 -38.93
C SER A 3 1.83 27.85 -37.68
N VAL A 4 0.96 27.51 -36.72
CA VAL A 4 0.98 28.13 -35.39
C VAL A 4 2.23 27.63 -34.67
N SER A 5 3.29 28.42 -34.68
CA SER A 5 4.50 28.17 -33.90
C SER A 5 4.18 28.28 -32.41
N VAL A 6 4.16 27.14 -31.72
CA VAL A 6 3.96 27.08 -30.26
C VAL A 6 5.19 27.70 -29.59
N LYS A 7 5.08 28.96 -29.18
CA LYS A 7 6.20 29.78 -28.65
C LYS A 7 6.79 29.32 -27.32
N ASN A 8 6.31 28.24 -26.68
CA ASN A 8 6.85 27.82 -25.40
C ASN A 8 6.78 26.29 -25.18
N PRO A 9 7.84 25.54 -25.54
CA PRO A 9 7.88 24.08 -25.38
C PRO A 9 7.81 23.63 -23.90
N GLU A 10 8.25 24.46 -22.95
CA GLU A 10 8.20 24.12 -21.52
C GLU A 10 6.77 24.07 -20.99
N ILE A 11 5.90 25.01 -21.40
CA ILE A 11 4.50 25.02 -20.98
C ILE A 11 3.78 23.77 -21.50
N LEU A 12 4.02 23.41 -22.78
CA LEU A 12 3.46 22.20 -23.36
C LEU A 12 3.93 20.95 -22.61
N GLN A 13 5.21 20.86 -22.27
CA GLN A 13 5.76 19.74 -21.51
C GLN A 13 5.17 19.64 -20.09
N LYS A 14 5.00 20.78 -19.39
CA LYS A 14 4.33 20.82 -18.07
C LYS A 14 2.87 20.37 -18.17
N LEU A 15 2.13 20.83 -19.19
CA LEU A 15 0.75 20.42 -19.43
C LEU A 15 0.64 18.93 -19.78
N LEU A 16 1.53 18.40 -20.61
CA LEU A 16 1.58 16.97 -20.93
C LEU A 16 1.92 16.12 -19.70
N THR A 17 2.83 16.59 -18.85
CA THR A 17 3.20 15.91 -17.59
C THR A 17 2.03 15.91 -16.62
N LEU A 18 1.34 17.04 -16.49
CA LEU A 18 0.14 17.19 -15.69
C LEU A 18 -0.98 16.27 -16.20
N TRP A 19 -1.22 16.26 -17.51
CA TRP A 19 -2.18 15.38 -18.16
C TRP A 19 -1.86 13.90 -17.93
N LYS A 20 -0.60 13.49 -18.15
CA LYS A 20 -0.13 12.13 -17.87
C LYS A 20 -0.31 11.75 -16.40
N SER A 21 -0.18 12.72 -15.49
CA SER A 21 -0.44 12.53 -14.06
C SER A 21 -1.92 12.29 -13.74
N PHE A 22 -2.86 12.84 -14.54
CA PHE A 22 -4.30 12.61 -14.41
C PHE A 22 -4.77 11.30 -15.08
N THR A 23 -4.10 10.88 -16.16
CA THR A 23 -4.45 9.64 -16.88
C THR A 23 -3.73 8.41 -16.34
N SER A 24 -2.63 8.57 -15.62
CA SER A 24 -1.92 7.47 -14.97
C SER A 24 -2.59 7.10 -13.65
N ALA A 25 -3.06 5.85 -13.55
CA ALA A 25 -3.56 5.31 -12.29
C ALA A 25 -2.51 5.25 -11.18
N GLY A 26 -1.21 5.33 -11.51
CA GLY A 26 -0.10 5.25 -10.55
C GLY A 26 -0.13 3.98 -9.70
N GLY A 27 0.71 3.90 -8.66
CA GLY A 27 0.69 2.81 -7.68
C GLY A 27 1.31 1.49 -8.18
N SER A 28 2.10 0.84 -7.32
CA SER A 28 2.87 -0.35 -7.66
C SER A 28 2.04 -1.62 -7.88
N ALA A 29 0.77 -1.63 -7.47
CA ALA A 29 -0.11 -2.79 -7.54
C ALA A 29 -1.40 -2.53 -8.35
N SER A 30 -1.39 -1.48 -9.17
CA SER A 30 -2.54 -1.09 -9.97
C SER A 30 -2.67 -1.99 -11.20
N ARG A 31 -3.86 -2.52 -11.42
CA ARG A 31 -4.19 -3.37 -12.56
C ARG A 31 -5.61 -3.12 -13.04
N ALA A 32 -5.89 -3.52 -14.28
CA ALA A 32 -7.25 -3.61 -14.78
C ALA A 32 -8.01 -4.73 -14.03
N TYR A 33 -9.23 -4.44 -13.60
CA TYR A 33 -10.11 -5.42 -12.95
C TYR A 33 -11.21 -5.84 -13.93
N SER A 34 -11.45 -7.15 -13.98
CA SER A 34 -12.57 -7.73 -14.71
C SER A 34 -13.78 -7.90 -13.80
N VAL A 35 -14.95 -8.17 -14.38
CA VAL A 35 -16.16 -8.55 -13.61
C VAL A 35 -15.87 -9.74 -12.68
N ASN A 36 -15.05 -10.69 -13.15
CA ASN A 36 -14.65 -11.85 -12.35
C ASN A 36 -13.87 -11.47 -11.08
N ASP A 37 -13.12 -10.37 -11.10
CA ASP A 37 -12.42 -9.87 -9.92
C ASP A 37 -13.37 -9.32 -8.85
N PHE A 38 -14.61 -8.95 -9.20
CA PHE A 38 -15.64 -8.57 -8.23
C PHE A 38 -16.41 -9.78 -7.71
N LEU A 39 -16.79 -10.69 -8.61
CA LEU A 39 -17.65 -11.83 -8.30
C LEU A 39 -16.93 -12.95 -7.52
N ILE A 40 -15.63 -13.16 -7.77
CA ILE A 40 -14.86 -14.24 -7.15
C ILE A 40 -13.81 -13.66 -6.21
N ALA A 41 -13.95 -13.94 -4.91
CA ALA A 41 -12.92 -13.63 -3.92
C ALA A 41 -11.64 -14.42 -4.24
N LYS A 42 -10.51 -13.73 -4.34
CA LYS A 42 -9.23 -14.36 -4.67
C LYS A 42 -8.61 -15.01 -3.44
N GLU A 43 -8.08 -16.22 -3.62
CA GLU A 43 -7.37 -16.96 -2.55
C GLU A 43 -6.01 -16.31 -2.21
N SER A 44 -5.35 -15.72 -3.21
CA SER A 44 -4.17 -14.87 -3.04
C SER A 44 -4.60 -13.41 -3.20
N ASN A 45 -4.39 -12.60 -2.17
CA ASN A 45 -4.82 -11.21 -2.17
C ASN A 45 -3.69 -10.21 -1.86
N MET A 46 -4.00 -8.97 -1.52
CA MET A 46 -3.02 -8.05 -0.92
C MET A 46 -3.41 -7.80 0.55
N ILE A 47 -2.41 -7.66 1.45
CA ILE A 47 -2.63 -7.45 2.90
C ILE A 47 -3.66 -6.36 3.16
N ASN A 48 -3.55 -5.27 2.40
CA ASN A 48 -4.30 -4.04 2.62
C ASN A 48 -5.44 -3.82 1.61
N ALA A 49 -5.72 -4.78 0.72
CA ALA A 49 -6.69 -4.60 -0.36
C ALA A 49 -7.26 -5.94 -0.85
N PRO A 50 -8.17 -6.57 -0.09
CA PRO A 50 -8.81 -7.80 -0.53
C PRO A 50 -9.71 -7.57 -1.75
N ILE A 51 -9.31 -8.12 -2.89
CA ILE A 51 -10.03 -8.16 -4.16
C ILE A 51 -11.13 -9.23 -4.12
N GLY A 52 -12.30 -8.86 -4.62
CA GLY A 52 -13.49 -9.71 -4.72
C GLY A 52 -14.41 -9.60 -3.52
N ILE A 53 -15.66 -9.25 -3.79
CA ILE A 53 -16.72 -9.16 -2.76
C ILE A 53 -17.48 -10.49 -2.61
N GLY A 54 -17.44 -11.35 -3.63
CA GLY A 54 -18.10 -12.65 -3.65
C GLY A 54 -19.46 -12.60 -4.32
N LEU A 55 -19.84 -13.69 -5.00
CA LEU A 55 -21.03 -13.76 -5.85
C LEU A 55 -22.32 -13.38 -5.10
N VAL A 56 -22.50 -13.89 -3.88
CA VAL A 56 -23.71 -13.59 -3.08
C VAL A 56 -23.80 -12.11 -2.76
N VAL A 57 -22.70 -11.48 -2.33
CA VAL A 57 -22.67 -10.04 -2.05
C VAL A 57 -22.89 -9.24 -3.32
N SER A 58 -22.29 -9.62 -4.45
CA SER A 58 -22.50 -8.95 -5.74
C SER A 58 -23.98 -8.99 -6.17
N LEU A 59 -24.66 -10.13 -6.01
CA LEU A 59 -26.08 -10.26 -6.30
C LEU A 59 -26.94 -9.42 -5.35
N LEU A 60 -26.62 -9.42 -4.04
CA LEU A 60 -27.30 -8.56 -3.08
C LEU A 60 -27.13 -7.08 -3.42
N VAL A 61 -25.93 -6.62 -3.79
CA VAL A 61 -25.72 -5.23 -4.22
C VAL A 61 -26.54 -4.91 -5.46
N LEU A 62 -26.58 -5.80 -6.45
CA LEU A 62 -27.37 -5.60 -7.66
C LEU A 62 -28.87 -5.49 -7.33
N PHE A 63 -29.41 -6.39 -6.51
CA PHE A 63 -30.81 -6.31 -6.07
C PHE A 63 -31.10 -5.08 -5.22
N GLY A 64 -30.18 -4.72 -4.33
CA GLY A 64 -30.28 -3.52 -3.49
C GLY A 64 -30.29 -2.25 -4.32
N LEU A 65 -29.41 -2.17 -5.32
CA LEU A 65 -29.36 -1.06 -6.28
C LEU A 65 -30.68 -0.94 -7.06
N LEU A 66 -31.16 -2.04 -7.66
CA LEU A 66 -32.43 -2.05 -8.41
C LEU A 66 -33.62 -1.67 -7.51
N TYR A 67 -33.65 -2.19 -6.29
CA TYR A 67 -34.70 -1.89 -5.31
C TYR A 67 -34.68 -0.42 -4.87
N VAL A 68 -33.50 0.12 -4.54
CA VAL A 68 -33.35 1.52 -4.13
C VAL A 68 -33.78 2.44 -5.27
N LEU A 69 -33.28 2.20 -6.48
CA LEU A 69 -33.65 3.00 -7.65
C LEU A 69 -35.14 2.90 -7.95
N TRP A 70 -35.75 1.72 -7.90
CA TRP A 70 -37.18 1.57 -8.18
C TRP A 70 -38.04 2.24 -7.09
N LYS A 71 -37.82 1.87 -5.82
CA LYS A 71 -38.68 2.24 -4.71
C LYS A 71 -38.54 3.72 -4.34
N TYR A 72 -37.32 4.26 -4.43
CA TYR A 72 -37.02 5.62 -4.00
C TYR A 72 -36.77 6.59 -5.17
N ARG A 73 -37.02 6.22 -6.44
CA ARG A 73 -36.78 7.09 -7.61
C ARG A 73 -37.22 8.55 -7.46
N SER A 74 -38.38 8.79 -6.85
CA SER A 74 -38.97 10.12 -6.70
C SER A 74 -38.60 10.80 -5.39
N SER A 75 -38.06 10.07 -4.42
CA SER A 75 -37.81 10.53 -3.05
C SER A 75 -36.37 10.39 -2.60
N ILE A 76 -35.45 9.97 -3.49
CA ILE A 76 -34.04 9.70 -3.14
C ILE A 76 -33.27 10.96 -2.71
N VAL A 77 -33.71 12.13 -3.18
CA VAL A 77 -33.12 13.44 -2.85
C VAL A 77 -33.83 14.11 -1.66
N GLU A 78 -34.93 13.53 -1.16
CA GLU A 78 -35.56 14.04 0.06
C GLU A 78 -34.63 13.87 1.26
N GLU A 79 -34.66 14.81 2.20
CA GLU A 79 -33.76 14.87 3.36
C GLU A 79 -33.64 13.51 4.10
N LYS A 80 -34.78 12.86 4.37
CA LYS A 80 -34.86 11.55 5.04
C LYS A 80 -34.18 10.39 4.29
N ASN A 81 -34.00 10.53 2.98
CA ASN A 81 -33.44 9.51 2.09
C ASN A 81 -32.11 9.96 1.46
N SER A 82 -31.61 11.16 1.77
CA SER A 82 -30.40 11.73 1.18
C SER A 82 -29.17 10.83 1.32
N TRP A 83 -29.09 10.02 2.38
CA TRP A 83 -28.06 9.01 2.58
C TRP A 83 -28.04 7.95 1.48
N LEU A 84 -29.17 7.62 0.84
CA LEU A 84 -29.24 6.73 -0.32
C LEU A 84 -28.59 7.38 -1.54
N ALA A 85 -28.88 8.66 -1.81
CA ALA A 85 -28.23 9.41 -2.89
C ALA A 85 -26.71 9.47 -2.68
N ILE A 86 -26.26 9.75 -1.45
CA ILE A 86 -24.84 9.74 -1.06
C ILE A 86 -24.24 8.35 -1.29
N THR A 87 -24.93 7.28 -0.88
CA THR A 87 -24.47 5.90 -1.06
C THR A 87 -24.32 5.54 -2.54
N LEU A 88 -25.28 5.93 -3.39
CA LEU A 88 -25.22 5.67 -4.83
C LEU A 88 -24.10 6.46 -5.50
N PHE A 89 -23.95 7.74 -5.15
CA PHE A 89 -22.83 8.56 -5.62
C PHE A 89 -21.49 7.93 -5.20
N TRP A 90 -21.38 7.51 -3.94
CA TRP A 90 -20.19 6.87 -3.41
C TRP A 90 -19.90 5.53 -4.11
N LEU A 91 -20.93 4.73 -4.41
CA LEU A 91 -20.79 3.50 -5.19
C LEU A 91 -20.18 3.79 -6.57
N ILE A 92 -20.73 4.76 -7.30
CA ILE A 92 -20.23 5.13 -8.64
C ILE A 92 -18.78 5.61 -8.54
N PHE A 93 -18.50 6.53 -7.60
CA PHE A 93 -17.18 7.10 -7.42
C PHE A 93 -16.13 6.05 -7.06
N THR A 94 -16.43 5.16 -6.12
CA THR A 94 -15.50 4.09 -5.69
C THR A 94 -15.38 2.98 -6.73
N PHE A 95 -16.44 2.64 -7.45
CA PHE A 95 -16.38 1.70 -8.57
C PHE A 95 -15.49 2.23 -9.70
N TRP A 96 -15.62 3.52 -10.03
CA TRP A 96 -14.72 4.18 -10.97
C TRP A 96 -13.28 4.18 -10.42
N ALA A 97 -13.07 4.54 -9.16
CA ALA A 97 -11.76 4.54 -8.52
C ALA A 97 -11.08 3.16 -8.52
N VAL A 98 -11.82 2.06 -8.28
CA VAL A 98 -11.31 0.68 -8.35
C VAL A 98 -10.92 0.32 -9.79
N ASN A 99 -11.66 0.79 -10.78
CA ASN A 99 -11.37 0.58 -12.20
C ASN A 99 -10.50 1.69 -12.82
N GLY A 100 -9.81 2.50 -12.01
CA GLY A 100 -9.05 3.66 -12.48
C GLY A 100 -7.96 3.32 -13.51
N ALA A 101 -7.49 2.07 -13.54
CA ALA A 101 -6.51 1.60 -14.54
C ALA A 101 -7.11 1.35 -15.94
N THR A 102 -8.43 1.17 -16.06
CA THR A 102 -9.11 0.96 -17.35
C THR A 102 -9.80 2.22 -17.88
N PHE A 103 -10.08 3.18 -17.00
CA PHE A 103 -10.70 4.44 -17.41
C PHE A 103 -9.65 5.44 -17.93
N PRO A 104 -10.00 6.28 -18.92
CA PRO A 104 -9.06 7.26 -19.50
C PRO A 104 -8.65 8.34 -18.50
N VAL A 105 -9.48 8.60 -17.50
CA VAL A 105 -9.20 9.50 -16.38
C VAL A 105 -9.20 8.66 -15.11
N SER A 106 -8.05 8.59 -14.43
CA SER A 106 -7.95 7.88 -13.17
C SER A 106 -8.33 8.80 -12.02
N VAL A 107 -9.52 8.57 -11.46
CA VAL A 107 -10.03 9.36 -10.33
C VAL A 107 -9.29 9.07 -9.02
N ALA A 108 -8.62 7.91 -8.93
CA ALA A 108 -7.81 7.54 -7.77
C ALA A 108 -6.41 7.09 -8.19
N ARG A 109 -5.40 7.51 -7.42
CA ARG A 109 -4.06 6.94 -7.51
C ARG A 109 -3.98 5.67 -6.67
N GLY A 110 -3.57 4.57 -7.29
CA GLY A 110 -3.55 3.24 -6.66
C GLY A 110 -4.94 2.60 -6.51
N PRO A 111 -5.63 2.26 -7.62
CA PRO A 111 -6.95 1.61 -7.62
C PRO A 111 -7.11 0.41 -6.69
N PHE A 112 -6.03 -0.33 -6.41
CA PHE A 112 -6.05 -1.43 -5.45
C PHE A 112 -6.51 -0.99 -4.04
N ARG A 113 -6.17 0.22 -3.59
CA ARG A 113 -6.60 0.74 -2.27
C ARG A 113 -8.08 1.13 -2.26
N SER A 114 -8.67 1.42 -3.41
CA SER A 114 -10.07 1.85 -3.50
C SER A 114 -11.06 0.74 -3.16
N TRP A 115 -10.63 -0.53 -3.15
CA TRP A 115 -11.48 -1.66 -2.77
C TRP A 115 -12.04 -1.54 -1.35
N MET A 116 -11.26 -1.01 -0.40
CA MET A 116 -11.74 -0.81 0.98
C MET A 116 -12.83 0.27 1.05
N LEU A 117 -12.72 1.31 0.21
CA LEU A 117 -13.70 2.38 0.14
C LEU A 117 -14.98 1.91 -0.55
N LEU A 118 -14.86 1.09 -1.59
CA LEU A 118 -15.99 0.45 -2.29
C LEU A 118 -16.81 -0.45 -1.35
N ALA A 119 -16.17 -1.08 -0.36
CA ALA A 119 -16.84 -1.98 0.57
C ALA A 119 -17.96 -1.29 1.38
N ILE A 120 -17.86 0.02 1.62
CA ILE A 120 -18.83 0.79 2.40
C ILE A 120 -20.20 0.87 1.69
N PRO A 121 -20.32 1.47 0.47
CA PRO A 121 -21.59 1.51 -0.24
C PRO A 121 -22.09 0.11 -0.63
N VAL A 122 -21.18 -0.84 -0.88
CA VAL A 122 -21.52 -2.25 -1.11
C VAL A 122 -22.24 -2.86 0.10
N ALA A 123 -21.72 -2.67 1.32
CA ALA A 123 -22.33 -3.21 2.52
C ALA A 123 -23.73 -2.62 2.78
N ILE A 124 -23.89 -1.31 2.57
CA ILE A 124 -25.17 -0.61 2.74
C ILE A 124 -26.23 -1.16 1.77
N LEU A 125 -25.90 -1.27 0.47
CA LEU A 125 -26.83 -1.79 -0.53
C LEU A 125 -27.14 -3.27 -0.33
N ALA A 126 -26.16 -4.07 0.08
CA ALA A 126 -26.38 -5.48 0.41
C ALA A 126 -27.31 -5.63 1.63
N ALA A 127 -27.22 -4.73 2.63
CA ALA A 127 -28.12 -4.72 3.77
C ALA A 127 -29.56 -4.38 3.35
N GLU A 128 -29.77 -3.37 2.50
CA GLU A 128 -31.08 -3.04 1.93
C GLU A 128 -31.71 -4.21 1.17
N ALA A 129 -30.91 -4.89 0.34
CA ALA A 129 -31.36 -6.09 -0.37
C ALA A 129 -31.73 -7.22 0.57
N THR A 130 -30.92 -7.45 1.61
CA THR A 130 -31.19 -8.48 2.62
C THR A 130 -32.50 -8.17 3.36
N TYR A 131 -32.72 -6.90 3.73
CA TYR A 131 -33.97 -6.47 4.36
C TYR A 131 -35.18 -6.67 3.44
N LEU A 132 -35.05 -6.38 2.14
CA LEU A 132 -36.08 -6.66 1.14
C LEU A 132 -36.39 -8.17 1.08
N LEU A 133 -35.37 -9.02 0.99
CA LEU A 133 -35.54 -10.48 0.94
C LEU A 133 -36.25 -11.00 2.20
N MET A 134 -35.93 -10.47 3.37
CA MET A 134 -36.62 -10.81 4.62
C MET A 134 -38.10 -10.42 4.58
N ARG A 135 -38.44 -9.25 4.03
CA ARG A 135 -39.84 -8.82 3.87
C ARG A 135 -40.60 -9.69 2.87
N ILE A 136 -39.97 -10.08 1.77
CA ILE A 136 -40.56 -11.00 0.80
C ILE A 136 -40.78 -12.36 1.46
N GLY A 137 -39.76 -12.88 2.16
CA GLY A 137 -39.82 -14.12 2.94
C GLY A 137 -41.02 -14.15 3.89
N LYS A 138 -41.23 -13.07 4.66
CA LYS A 138 -42.42 -12.94 5.54
C LYS A 138 -43.74 -13.07 4.77
N LYS A 139 -43.86 -12.50 3.56
CA LYS A 139 -45.08 -12.60 2.73
C LYS A 139 -45.36 -14.03 2.27
N ILE A 140 -44.31 -14.80 1.97
CA ILE A 140 -44.40 -16.21 1.57
C ILE A 140 -44.28 -17.18 2.76
N LYS A 141 -44.45 -16.69 4.00
CA LYS A 141 -44.37 -17.47 5.25
C LYS A 141 -43.01 -18.17 5.50
N VAL A 142 -41.93 -17.68 4.90
CA VAL A 142 -40.56 -18.11 5.22
C VAL A 142 -40.07 -17.31 6.44
N PRO A 143 -39.66 -17.97 7.53
CA PRO A 143 -39.10 -17.30 8.69
C PRO A 143 -37.89 -16.42 8.34
N THR A 144 -37.84 -15.21 8.88
CA THR A 144 -36.75 -14.26 8.67
C THR A 144 -35.37 -14.84 9.03
N MET A 145 -35.33 -15.72 10.04
CA MET A 145 -34.10 -16.39 10.45
C MET A 145 -33.51 -17.27 9.35
N ILE A 146 -34.34 -17.97 8.58
CA ILE A 146 -33.89 -18.83 7.47
C ILE A 146 -33.25 -17.97 6.39
N VAL A 147 -33.87 -16.84 6.03
CA VAL A 147 -33.31 -15.91 5.04
C VAL A 147 -31.94 -15.39 5.49
N LEU A 148 -31.81 -14.99 6.77
CA LEU A 148 -30.54 -14.51 7.30
C LEU A 148 -29.46 -15.61 7.27
N ILE A 149 -29.79 -16.82 7.70
CA ILE A 149 -28.86 -17.96 7.67
C ILE A 149 -28.38 -18.22 6.25
N LEU A 150 -29.29 -18.26 5.26
CA LEU A 150 -28.92 -18.48 3.85
C LEU A 150 -27.98 -17.40 3.32
N VAL A 151 -28.25 -16.13 3.66
CA VAL A 151 -27.36 -15.02 3.28
C VAL A 151 -25.99 -15.16 3.94
N VAL A 152 -25.93 -15.39 5.26
CA VAL A 152 -24.67 -15.53 5.99
C VAL A 152 -23.85 -16.71 5.48
N VAL A 153 -24.47 -17.88 5.33
CA VAL A 153 -23.83 -19.08 4.77
C VAL A 153 -23.33 -18.79 3.35
N GLY A 154 -24.15 -18.18 2.50
CA GLY A 154 -23.75 -17.80 1.14
C GLY A 154 -22.54 -16.86 1.10
N VAL A 155 -22.50 -15.85 1.98
CA VAL A 155 -21.36 -14.93 2.10
C VAL A 155 -20.12 -15.68 2.58
N LEU A 156 -20.24 -16.55 3.59
CA LEU A 156 -19.12 -17.35 4.11
C LEU A 156 -18.50 -18.23 3.02
N PHE A 157 -19.31 -18.94 2.24
CA PHE A 157 -18.81 -19.84 1.20
C PHE A 157 -18.29 -19.11 -0.05
N THR A 158 -18.83 -17.95 -0.39
CA THR A 158 -18.42 -17.22 -1.63
C THR A 158 -17.31 -16.20 -1.44
N SER A 159 -17.10 -15.69 -0.21
CA SER A 159 -15.98 -14.78 0.05
C SER A 159 -15.41 -14.83 1.47
N GLY A 160 -16.20 -15.20 2.48
CA GLY A 160 -15.78 -15.16 3.88
C GLY A 160 -14.60 -16.09 4.19
N ILE A 161 -14.67 -17.37 3.78
CA ILE A 161 -13.62 -18.37 4.05
C ILE A 161 -12.31 -17.98 3.36
N GLN A 162 -12.36 -17.57 2.10
CA GLN A 162 -11.19 -17.17 1.32
C GLN A 162 -10.49 -15.98 1.97
N LYS A 163 -11.28 -14.96 2.37
CA LYS A 163 -10.76 -13.77 3.07
C LYS A 163 -10.22 -14.11 4.45
N TYR A 164 -10.88 -14.98 5.20
CA TYR A 164 -10.43 -15.41 6.52
C TYR A 164 -9.09 -16.14 6.43
N LYS A 165 -9.00 -17.16 5.56
CA LYS A 165 -7.77 -17.94 5.33
C LYS A 165 -6.61 -17.01 4.99
N TYR A 166 -6.84 -16.05 4.08
CA TYR A 166 -5.81 -15.15 3.63
C TYR A 166 -5.39 -14.10 4.67
N ASN A 167 -6.32 -13.58 5.47
CA ASN A 167 -6.00 -12.62 6.53
C ASN A 167 -5.35 -13.27 7.77
N THR A 168 -5.42 -14.60 7.90
CA THR A 168 -4.86 -15.35 9.03
C THR A 168 -3.54 -16.05 8.73
N ILE A 169 -3.03 -15.98 7.50
CA ILE A 169 -1.68 -16.47 7.20
C ILE A 169 -0.63 -15.61 7.90
N ILE A 170 0.52 -16.22 8.20
CA ILE A 170 1.70 -15.47 8.62
C ILE A 170 2.21 -14.71 7.40
N TRP A 171 2.00 -13.40 7.43
CA TRP A 171 2.45 -12.52 6.38
C TRP A 171 3.95 -12.29 6.45
N PRO A 172 4.69 -12.30 5.32
CA PRO A 172 6.05 -11.80 5.32
C PRO A 172 6.04 -10.34 5.77
N THR A 173 6.86 -10.05 6.75
CA THR A 173 7.07 -8.71 7.29
C THR A 173 7.54 -7.76 6.18
N SER A 174 6.66 -6.84 5.81
CA SER A 174 6.86 -5.63 5.00
C SER A 174 7.53 -5.75 3.61
N GLY A 175 7.81 -6.95 3.10
CA GLY A 175 8.56 -7.15 1.85
C GLY A 175 9.95 -6.49 1.83
N SER A 176 10.40 -6.00 3.00
CA SER A 176 11.69 -5.34 3.22
C SER A 176 12.72 -6.34 3.72
N PHE A 177 12.26 -7.41 4.37
CA PHE A 177 13.08 -8.51 4.86
C PHE A 177 13.04 -9.67 3.86
N VAL A 178 14.17 -10.35 3.70
CA VAL A 178 14.28 -11.54 2.84
C VAL A 178 13.94 -12.80 3.61
N GLN A 179 14.31 -12.84 4.89
CA GLN A 179 14.11 -14.00 5.75
C GLN A 179 13.02 -13.69 6.79
N SER A 180 12.17 -14.68 7.10
CA SER A 180 11.11 -14.52 8.10
C SER A 180 11.61 -14.28 9.53
N ALA A 181 12.84 -14.72 9.83
CA ALA A 181 13.48 -14.52 11.13
C ALA A 181 14.09 -13.11 11.30
N GLU A 182 14.47 -12.47 10.19
CA GLU A 182 15.18 -11.18 10.17
C GLU A 182 14.50 -10.06 11.00
N PRO A 183 13.17 -9.86 10.97
CA PRO A 183 12.52 -8.84 11.79
C PRO A 183 12.63 -9.10 13.30
N PHE A 184 12.67 -10.37 13.70
CA PHE A 184 12.84 -10.72 15.11
C PHE A 184 14.26 -10.42 15.56
N GLU A 185 15.25 -10.66 14.71
CA GLU A 185 16.66 -10.31 14.96
C GLU A 185 16.86 -8.79 15.05
N TYR A 186 16.21 -8.02 14.16
CA TYR A 186 16.15 -6.56 14.31
C TYR A 186 15.55 -6.17 15.66
N GLY A 187 14.40 -6.75 16.04
CA GLY A 187 13.75 -6.46 17.31
C GLY A 187 14.61 -6.81 18.54
N GLN A 188 15.34 -7.93 18.49
CA GLN A 188 16.27 -8.32 19.54
C GLN A 188 17.39 -7.30 19.71
N TRP A 189 17.99 -6.83 18.61
CA TRP A 189 19.03 -5.81 18.68
C TRP A 189 18.47 -4.45 19.13
N PHE A 190 17.36 -3.97 18.58
CA PHE A 190 16.75 -2.70 18.99
C PHE A 190 16.35 -2.67 20.46
N ALA A 191 15.96 -3.82 21.04
CA ALA A 191 15.68 -3.92 22.47
C ALA A 191 16.91 -3.68 23.38
N THR A 192 18.12 -3.70 22.82
CA THR A 192 19.38 -3.44 23.57
C THR A 192 19.76 -1.96 23.63
N ILE A 193 19.10 -1.08 22.86
CA ILE A 193 19.41 0.36 22.82
C ILE A 193 18.27 1.20 23.42
N PRO A 194 18.57 2.40 23.94
CA PRO A 194 17.53 3.29 24.47
C PRO A 194 16.48 3.68 23.42
N PRO A 195 15.23 3.92 23.83
CA PRO A 195 14.22 4.54 22.97
C PRO A 195 14.71 5.85 22.34
N ASN A 196 14.29 6.13 21.11
CA ASN A 196 14.64 7.33 20.33
C ASN A 196 16.14 7.49 20.00
N THR A 197 16.98 6.49 20.25
CA THR A 197 18.36 6.48 19.73
C THR A 197 18.37 6.72 18.22
N LEU A 198 19.26 7.58 17.73
CA LEU A 198 19.34 7.95 16.33
C LEU A 198 20.07 6.84 15.55
N VAL A 199 19.34 6.16 14.67
CA VAL A 199 19.84 5.02 13.89
C VAL A 199 19.66 5.28 12.40
N PHE A 200 20.76 5.29 11.66
CA PHE A 200 20.75 5.48 10.22
C PHE A 200 20.74 4.13 9.49
N LEU A 201 19.70 3.85 8.70
CA LEU A 201 19.77 2.77 7.70
C LEU A 201 20.41 3.27 6.43
N TYR A 202 21.32 2.47 5.87
CA TYR A 202 22.05 2.80 4.64
C TYR A 202 21.09 2.98 3.45
N ALA A 203 20.16 2.04 3.21
CA ALA A 203 18.99 2.27 2.36
C ALA A 203 17.82 2.93 3.14
N PRO A 204 17.06 3.87 2.53
CA PRO A 204 15.96 4.58 3.18
C PRO A 204 14.76 3.66 3.47
N ARG A 205 14.81 3.02 4.64
CA ARG A 205 13.73 2.21 5.21
C ARG A 205 13.46 2.62 6.66
N ASP A 206 13.40 3.92 6.89
CA ASP A 206 13.29 4.54 8.23
C ASP A 206 12.11 4.02 9.06
N LYS A 207 11.03 3.58 8.39
CA LYS A 207 9.88 2.93 9.05
C LYS A 207 10.27 1.70 9.87
N LEU A 208 11.37 1.02 9.52
CA LEU A 208 11.90 -0.09 10.30
C LEU A 208 12.46 0.43 11.63
N VAL A 209 13.36 1.41 11.61
CA VAL A 209 13.89 2.07 12.82
C VAL A 209 12.78 2.61 13.71
N ILE A 210 11.87 3.39 13.11
CA ILE A 210 10.75 3.99 13.83
C ILE A 210 9.85 2.90 14.43
N GLY A 211 9.61 1.82 13.67
CA GLY A 211 8.79 0.69 14.11
C GLY A 211 9.38 -0.07 15.32
N TYR A 212 10.70 -0.02 15.52
CA TYR A 212 11.39 -0.59 16.68
C TYR A 212 11.77 0.45 17.75
N ASN A 213 11.04 1.56 17.81
CA ASN A 213 11.18 2.58 18.86
C ASN A 213 12.53 3.33 18.87
N ALA A 214 13.21 3.40 17.73
CA ALA A 214 14.39 4.24 17.51
C ALA A 214 14.04 5.39 16.54
N TYR A 215 14.95 6.36 16.39
CA TYR A 215 14.71 7.54 15.55
C TYR A 215 15.51 7.49 14.25
N SER A 216 14.84 7.78 13.13
CA SER A 216 15.48 8.12 11.86
C SER A 216 14.60 9.13 11.14
N CYS A 217 15.19 10.22 10.64
CA CYS A 217 14.38 11.24 9.98
C CYS A 217 14.04 10.83 8.54
N ALA A 218 12.84 10.25 8.38
CA ALA A 218 12.36 9.78 7.09
C ALA A 218 12.06 10.90 6.09
N TRP A 219 11.78 12.11 6.57
CA TRP A 219 11.23 13.22 5.77
C TRP A 219 12.18 14.44 5.70
N CYS A 220 13.37 14.33 6.27
CA CYS A 220 14.38 15.37 6.17
C CYS A 220 14.98 15.36 4.75
N GLU A 221 14.94 16.52 4.09
CA GLU A 221 15.32 16.67 2.69
C GLU A 221 16.81 16.39 2.46
N ASP A 222 17.66 16.90 3.33
CA ASP A 222 19.11 16.65 3.34
C ASP A 222 19.46 15.17 3.45
N ILE A 223 18.78 14.42 4.33
CA ILE A 223 18.94 12.96 4.47
C ILE A 223 18.48 12.24 3.19
N ALA A 224 17.36 12.65 2.60
CA ALA A 224 16.88 12.07 1.36
C ALA A 224 17.85 12.31 0.19
N VAL A 225 18.39 13.53 0.06
CA VAL A 225 19.39 13.92 -0.95
C VAL A 225 20.69 13.16 -0.74
N PHE A 226 21.16 13.06 0.50
CA PHE A 226 22.38 12.34 0.84
C PHE A 226 22.26 10.85 0.46
N ARG A 227 21.17 10.19 0.85
CA ARG A 227 20.89 8.79 0.47
C ARG A 227 20.75 8.58 -1.04
N GLY A 228 20.25 9.57 -1.77
CA GLY A 228 20.16 9.54 -3.23
C GLY A 228 21.52 9.48 -3.93
N THR A 229 22.61 9.88 -3.27
CA THR A 229 23.98 9.88 -3.81
C THR A 229 24.97 9.04 -2.99
N ILE A 230 24.48 8.28 -2.00
CA ILE A 230 25.33 7.67 -0.96
C ILE A 230 26.37 6.67 -1.47
N LEU A 231 26.13 5.98 -2.59
CA LEU A 231 27.13 5.08 -3.19
C LEU A 231 28.30 5.83 -3.84
N GLU A 232 28.11 7.10 -4.17
CA GLU A 232 29.14 7.97 -4.73
C GLU A 232 29.99 8.63 -3.65
N ARG A 233 29.47 8.69 -2.42
CA ARG A 233 30.15 9.25 -1.25
C ARG A 233 31.22 8.32 -0.72
N ASP A 234 32.35 8.88 -0.34
CA ASP A 234 33.36 8.13 0.39
C ASP A 234 32.99 7.93 1.87
N VAL A 235 33.76 7.10 2.56
CA VAL A 235 33.52 6.74 3.96
C VAL A 235 33.67 7.94 4.91
N SER A 236 34.52 8.91 4.57
CA SER A 236 34.75 10.12 5.38
C SER A 236 33.58 11.08 5.26
N GLU A 237 33.02 11.24 4.05
CA GLU A 237 31.80 12.01 3.80
C GLU A 237 30.61 11.38 4.54
N LEU A 238 30.45 10.06 4.49
CA LEU A 238 29.41 9.33 5.23
C LEU A 238 29.54 9.55 6.73
N HIS A 239 30.75 9.38 7.28
CA HIS A 239 30.99 9.58 8.70
C HIS A 239 30.73 11.04 9.14
N SER A 240 31.20 12.02 8.38
CA SER A 240 30.94 13.46 8.64
C SER A 240 29.45 13.79 8.58
N PHE A 241 28.72 13.16 7.66
CA PHE A 241 27.27 13.32 7.58
C PHE A 241 26.57 12.74 8.82
N LEU A 242 26.91 11.52 9.22
CA LEU A 242 26.29 10.85 10.37
C LEU A 242 26.58 11.57 11.68
N THR A 243 27.81 12.02 11.88
CA THR A 243 28.22 12.77 13.08
C THR A 243 27.54 14.14 13.17
N SER A 244 27.47 14.88 12.05
CA SER A 244 26.79 16.19 12.03
C SER A 244 25.28 16.10 12.31
N HIS A 245 24.64 14.96 12.02
CA HIS A 245 23.24 14.67 12.33
C HIS A 245 23.05 13.84 13.60
N GLN A 246 24.12 13.63 14.38
CA GLN A 246 24.10 12.92 15.67
C GLN A 246 23.56 11.47 15.58
N TYR A 247 23.74 10.78 14.44
CA TYR A 247 23.42 9.36 14.34
C TYR A 247 24.42 8.50 15.11
N GLU A 248 23.93 7.73 16.08
CA GLU A 248 24.75 6.87 16.94
C GLU A 248 25.12 5.54 16.27
N TYR A 249 24.22 5.02 15.43
CA TYR A 249 24.38 3.73 14.76
C TYR A 249 24.11 3.81 13.26
N LEU A 250 24.87 3.04 12.49
CA LEU A 250 24.68 2.76 11.07
C LEU A 250 24.33 1.28 10.90
N ILE A 251 23.24 0.99 10.20
CA ILE A 251 22.86 -0.39 9.83
C ILE A 251 23.10 -0.61 8.35
N LEU A 252 23.87 -1.66 8.04
CA LEU A 252 24.09 -2.18 6.69
C LEU A 252 23.29 -3.48 6.52
N ASN A 253 22.48 -3.56 5.47
CA ASN A 253 21.71 -4.76 5.14
C ASN A 253 21.86 -5.06 3.66
N GLY A 254 22.74 -6.02 3.32
CA GLY A 254 23.15 -6.26 1.94
C GLY A 254 21.99 -6.55 0.98
N ALA A 255 20.97 -7.26 1.44
CA ALA A 255 19.82 -7.60 0.60
C ALA A 255 18.89 -6.40 0.39
N MET A 256 18.59 -5.67 1.45
CA MET A 256 17.75 -4.48 1.42
C MET A 256 18.40 -3.34 0.64
N ASP A 257 19.70 -3.13 0.88
CA ASP A 257 20.51 -2.10 0.24
C ASP A 257 20.63 -2.37 -1.26
N ARG A 258 20.97 -3.61 -1.66
CA ARG A 258 21.00 -3.99 -3.07
C ARG A 258 19.65 -3.76 -3.76
N LYS A 259 18.55 -4.22 -3.15
CA LYS A 259 17.20 -4.05 -3.72
C LYS A 259 16.85 -2.58 -3.94
N PHE A 260 17.19 -1.71 -3.00
CA PHE A 260 16.96 -0.27 -3.13
C PHE A 260 17.87 0.35 -4.19
N PHE A 261 19.18 0.18 -4.06
CA PHE A 261 20.15 0.86 -4.92
C PHE A 261 20.13 0.38 -6.37
N THR A 262 19.77 -0.87 -6.66
CA THR A 262 19.59 -1.32 -8.05
C THR A 262 18.54 -0.49 -8.78
N SER A 263 17.47 -0.06 -8.09
CA SER A 263 16.44 0.80 -8.68
C SER A 263 16.88 2.26 -8.88
N THR A 264 17.93 2.70 -8.18
CA THR A 264 18.42 4.09 -8.20
C THR A 264 19.67 4.28 -9.06
N PHE A 265 20.64 3.35 -8.99
CA PHE A 265 21.96 3.46 -9.59
C PHE A 265 22.21 2.51 -10.76
N SER A 266 21.25 1.65 -11.14
CA SER A 266 21.39 0.46 -12.00
C SER A 266 22.07 -0.73 -11.32
N GLU A 267 21.82 -1.92 -11.86
CA GLU A 267 22.33 -3.19 -11.33
C GLU A 267 23.86 -3.26 -11.38
N ASN A 268 24.48 -2.89 -12.51
CA ASN A 268 25.94 -2.94 -12.69
C ASN A 268 26.67 -2.07 -11.67
N LYS A 269 26.28 -0.79 -11.57
CA LYS A 269 26.90 0.16 -10.64
C LYS A 269 26.66 -0.24 -9.18
N THR A 270 25.49 -0.80 -8.86
CA THR A 270 25.20 -1.29 -7.50
C THR A 270 26.07 -2.50 -7.15
N ASN A 271 26.21 -3.46 -8.06
CA ASN A 271 27.03 -4.65 -7.86
C ASN A 271 28.53 -4.32 -7.72
N GLU A 272 28.99 -3.27 -8.38
CA GLU A 272 30.37 -2.77 -8.27
C GLU A 272 30.61 -1.98 -6.99
N LEU A 273 29.79 -0.94 -6.73
CA LEU A 273 30.06 0.03 -5.67
C LEU A 273 29.66 -0.45 -4.28
N LEU A 274 28.53 -1.16 -4.14
CA LEU A 274 28.00 -1.52 -2.81
C LEU A 274 28.98 -2.38 -1.99
N PRO A 275 29.59 -3.45 -2.53
CA PRO A 275 30.59 -4.23 -1.78
C PRO A 275 31.81 -3.40 -1.41
N LYS A 276 32.28 -2.55 -2.34
CA LYS A 276 33.41 -1.64 -2.10
C LYS A 276 33.12 -0.67 -0.95
N ARG A 277 31.92 -0.08 -0.89
CA ARG A 277 31.54 0.81 0.22
C ARG A 277 31.46 0.09 1.54
N TYR A 278 30.93 -1.13 1.58
CA TYR A 278 30.92 -1.93 2.80
C TYR A 278 32.33 -2.23 3.31
N GLU A 279 33.24 -2.59 2.40
CA GLU A 279 34.64 -2.85 2.74
C GLU A 279 35.33 -1.57 3.26
N GLU A 280 35.15 -0.44 2.59
CA GLU A 280 35.66 0.87 3.04
C GLU A 280 35.13 1.24 4.43
N ILE A 281 33.83 1.09 4.66
CA ILE A 281 33.19 1.36 5.97
C ILE A 281 33.82 0.48 7.06
N GLN A 282 33.95 -0.83 6.82
CA GLN A 282 34.51 -1.76 7.80
C GLN A 282 36.01 -1.54 8.07
N LYS A 283 36.79 -1.16 7.05
CA LYS A 283 38.24 -0.94 7.18
C LYS A 283 38.63 0.45 7.66
N SER A 284 37.75 1.44 7.57
CA SER A 284 38.05 2.84 7.88
C SER A 284 38.48 3.12 9.32
N GLY A 285 38.08 2.27 10.26
CA GLY A 285 38.26 2.54 11.68
C GLY A 285 37.34 3.64 12.25
N LEU A 286 36.53 4.30 11.42
CA LEU A 286 35.55 5.34 11.80
C LEU A 286 34.27 4.77 12.43
N PHE A 287 34.07 3.46 12.25
CA PHE A 287 32.93 2.71 12.73
C PHE A 287 33.39 1.54 13.59
N ALA A 288 32.61 1.17 14.61
CA ALA A 288 32.87 -0.01 15.44
C ALA A 288 31.74 -1.03 15.30
N PRO A 289 31.99 -2.28 14.88
CA PRO A 289 30.93 -3.30 14.81
C PRO A 289 30.44 -3.64 16.22
N VAL A 290 29.12 -3.59 16.42
CA VAL A 290 28.48 -3.88 17.72
C VAL A 290 27.48 -5.02 17.68
N TYR A 291 26.96 -5.35 16.50
CA TYR A 291 26.06 -6.48 16.29
C TYR A 291 26.21 -6.99 14.86
N TYR A 292 26.25 -8.30 14.68
CA TYR A 292 26.34 -8.92 13.38
C TYR A 292 25.48 -10.17 13.33
N LYS A 293 24.64 -10.26 12.29
CA LYS A 293 23.90 -11.47 11.97
C LYS A 293 24.18 -11.85 10.52
N GLU A 294 24.80 -13.01 10.36
CA GLU A 294 25.24 -13.51 9.05
C GLU A 294 24.08 -13.51 8.03
N ASN A 295 24.35 -13.02 6.83
CA ASN A 295 23.39 -12.92 5.72
C ASN A 295 22.13 -12.09 6.02
N MET A 296 22.12 -11.29 7.08
CA MET A 296 21.01 -10.38 7.42
C MET A 296 21.49 -8.93 7.47
N PHE A 297 22.14 -8.52 8.56
CA PHE A 297 22.58 -7.14 8.74
C PHE A 297 23.79 -7.02 9.67
N LEU A 298 24.50 -5.92 9.52
CA LEU A 298 25.61 -5.48 10.35
C LEU A 298 25.25 -4.14 10.98
N VAL A 299 25.42 -4.03 12.29
CA VAL A 299 25.27 -2.78 13.03
C VAL A 299 26.64 -2.26 13.42
N LEU A 300 26.85 -1.00 13.09
CA LEU A 300 28.07 -0.26 13.34
C LEU A 300 27.75 0.94 14.25
N LYS A 301 28.49 1.09 15.34
CA LYS A 301 28.47 2.31 16.15
C LYS A 301 29.35 3.37 15.49
N VAL A 302 28.84 4.58 15.37
CA VAL A 302 29.56 5.75 14.84
C VAL A 302 30.53 6.24 15.92
N LYS A 303 31.82 6.40 15.59
CA LYS A 303 32.80 6.99 16.52
C LYS A 303 32.78 8.50 16.39
N TYR A 304 32.74 9.22 17.52
CA TYR A 304 32.78 10.68 17.56
C TYR A 304 34.17 11.16 17.96
#